data_AF-A0A0L7MBJ8-F1
#
_entry.id   AF-A0A0L7MBJ8-F1
#
_cell.length_a   1.000
_cell.length_b   1.000
_cell.length_c   1.000
_cell.angle_alpha   90.00
_cell.angle_beta   90.00
_cell.angle_gamma   90.00
#
_symmetry.space_group_name_H-M   'P 1'
#
loop_
_entity.id
_entity.type
_entity.pdbx_description
1 polymer ?
#
loop_
_entity_poly.entity_id
_entity_poly.type
_entity_poly.pdbx_seq_one_letter_code
_entity_poly.pdbx_strand_id
1 'polypeptide(L)'
;MSVIENYPALRPTLLLDFANSGRVHPLVQCTRASTATCFGPDGKLRTVAANVPRVDYEQGTGKCLGLLAEEARTNLLLNSLTMATGSRGTSAAWATAPSVEFPGALSLIATGIFGVTYAGSAGAIYGGVSATASTSYTLSVYARLLPGSAVDKARLRISDSDGNNFYSLTTLTTDRLTLCSVAITTSATSNSISWAIGTEGGLMNVELVAYQLEVGGFPTSRIPTAAAAVTRAADLITLDYLLPSRGAIVSSVAGLSSASTSNAYVWSAINPADNSADHAYFYYPGGTQSTNWWTNKGGVGQSGGNVLGRRQNAGISFDAGTKTAAIASGSLFFQDESTRPRDFPGNLSQLLLGRSRANAGFLNGCISRLAVYSGRITNAQLQRLTA
;
A
#
# COMPACT_ATOMS: atom_id res chain seq x y z
N MET A 1 16.77 16.08 33.73
CA MET A 1 16.33 15.67 32.39
C MET A 1 17.57 15.44 31.56
N SER A 2 17.86 14.22 31.12
CA SER A 2 18.92 14.00 30.15
C SER A 2 18.49 14.63 28.83
N VAL A 3 19.25 15.63 28.35
CA VAL A 3 19.11 16.12 26.99
C VAL A 3 19.66 15.02 26.10
N ILE A 4 18.78 14.30 25.41
CA ILE A 4 19.22 13.38 24.37
C ILE A 4 19.77 14.26 23.24
N GLU A 5 21.06 14.12 22.94
CA GLU A 5 21.75 14.94 21.94
C GLU A 5 20.97 15.00 20.62
N ASN A 6 20.89 16.15 19.96
CA ASN A 6 20.20 16.29 18.68
C ASN A 6 18.71 15.86 18.66
N TYR A 7 18.04 15.71 19.80
CA TYR A 7 16.57 15.73 19.83
C TYR A 7 16.07 17.17 19.90
N PRO A 8 15.01 17.54 19.14
CA PRO A 8 14.42 18.86 19.29
C PRO A 8 13.77 19.00 20.65
N ALA A 9 14.04 20.13 21.32
CA ALA A 9 13.28 20.54 22.50
C ALA A 9 11.83 20.92 22.17
N LEU A 10 11.56 21.21 20.89
CA LEU A 10 10.24 21.51 20.35
C LEU A 10 9.41 20.24 20.22
N ARG A 11 8.19 20.25 20.76
CA ARG A 11 7.20 19.18 20.55
C ARG A 11 6.44 19.40 19.23
N PRO A 12 5.97 18.33 18.57
CA PRO A 12 5.05 18.49 17.44
C PRO A 12 3.78 19.23 17.89
N THR A 13 3.31 20.18 17.09
CA THR A 13 1.99 20.81 17.25
C THR A 13 0.87 19.97 16.68
N LEU A 14 1.19 19.07 15.74
CA LEU A 14 0.32 17.98 15.31
C LEU A 14 1.10 16.68 15.36
N LEU A 15 0.54 15.66 16.00
CA LEU A 15 1.08 14.31 16.02
C LEU A 15 -0.01 13.31 15.65
N LEU A 16 0.12 12.73 14.47
CA LEU A 16 -0.67 11.61 13.99
C LEU A 16 0.20 10.35 14.09
N ASP A 17 0.13 9.64 15.22
CA ASP A 17 0.93 8.43 15.45
C ASP A 17 0.07 7.17 15.37
N PHE A 18 -0.27 6.78 14.14
CA PHE A 18 -1.19 5.67 13.88
C PHE A 18 -0.60 4.32 14.30
N ALA A 19 0.69 4.10 14.03
CA ALA A 19 1.36 2.84 14.34
C ALA A 19 1.45 2.58 15.85
N ASN A 20 1.76 3.60 16.66
CA ASN A 20 1.86 3.40 18.12
C ASN A 20 0.49 3.48 18.83
N SER A 21 -0.45 4.29 18.33
CA SER A 21 -1.75 4.45 18.99
C SER A 21 -2.80 3.44 18.55
N GLY A 22 -2.69 2.90 17.34
CA GLY A 22 -3.75 2.12 16.69
C GLY A 22 -5.05 2.91 16.46
N ARG A 23 -5.00 4.24 16.54
CA ARG A 23 -6.16 5.14 16.51
C ARG A 23 -6.00 6.21 15.46
N VAL A 24 -7.13 6.66 14.93
CA VAL A 24 -7.20 7.79 14.00
C VAL A 24 -7.57 9.04 14.79
N HIS A 25 -6.85 10.14 14.55
CA HIS A 25 -7.12 11.42 15.20
C HIS A 25 -8.52 11.93 14.79
N PRO A 26 -9.35 12.47 15.71
CA PRO A 26 -10.74 12.84 15.42
C PRO A 26 -10.94 13.86 14.30
N LEU A 27 -9.92 14.71 14.04
CA LEU A 27 -9.95 15.68 12.94
C LEU A 27 -9.70 15.05 11.56
N VAL A 28 -9.24 13.80 11.49
CA VAL A 28 -9.01 13.11 10.21
C VAL A 28 -10.35 12.69 9.63
N GLN A 29 -10.64 13.14 8.42
CA GLN A 29 -11.83 12.80 7.66
C GLN A 29 -11.47 11.80 6.57
N CYS A 30 -12.38 10.85 6.30
CA CYS A 30 -12.23 9.88 5.24
C CYS A 30 -13.48 9.89 4.37
N THR A 31 -13.33 10.13 3.08
CA THR A 31 -14.38 9.88 2.09
C THR A 31 -14.03 8.64 1.29
N ARG A 32 -14.92 7.64 1.33
CA ARG A 32 -14.81 6.41 0.52
C ARG A 32 -16.22 5.88 0.28
N ALA A 33 -16.64 5.83 -0.98
CA ALA A 33 -18.00 5.46 -1.38
C ALA A 33 -18.31 3.95 -1.34
N SER A 34 -17.47 3.14 -0.69
CA SER A 34 -17.64 1.69 -0.59
C SER A 34 -17.16 1.17 0.77
N THR A 35 -17.60 -0.03 1.14
CA THR A 35 -16.89 -0.84 2.14
C THR A 35 -15.49 -1.20 1.61
N ALA A 36 -14.58 -1.51 2.53
CA ALA A 36 -13.22 -1.95 2.21
C ALA A 36 -12.72 -2.90 3.30
N THR A 37 -11.58 -3.56 3.09
CA THR A 37 -11.03 -4.48 4.10
C THR A 37 -9.67 -4.03 4.62
N CYS A 38 -9.33 -4.40 5.85
CA CYS A 38 -7.96 -4.29 6.39
C CYS A 38 -7.78 -5.38 7.44
N PHE A 39 -6.54 -5.66 7.83
CA PHE A 39 -6.26 -6.52 8.96
C PHE A 39 -6.44 -5.76 10.28
N GLY A 40 -6.89 -6.47 11.30
CA GLY A 40 -6.93 -5.97 12.67
C GLY A 40 -5.70 -6.36 13.49
N PRO A 41 -5.60 -5.89 14.75
CA PRO A 41 -4.50 -6.24 15.68
C PRO A 41 -4.39 -7.73 15.97
N ASP A 42 -5.43 -8.51 15.73
CA ASP A 42 -5.44 -9.97 15.84
C ASP A 42 -5.00 -10.68 14.53
N GLY A 43 -4.51 -9.93 13.54
CA GLY A 43 -4.07 -10.44 12.25
C GLY A 43 -5.22 -10.92 11.35
N LYS A 44 -6.47 -10.60 11.69
CA LYS A 44 -7.66 -11.06 10.96
C LYS A 44 -8.20 -9.99 10.03
N LEU A 45 -8.68 -10.41 8.87
CA LEU A 45 -9.30 -9.53 7.89
C LEU A 45 -10.65 -9.03 8.41
N ARG A 46 -10.88 -7.73 8.30
CA ARG A 46 -12.10 -7.06 8.74
C ARG A 46 -12.68 -6.23 7.63
N THR A 47 -14.00 -6.14 7.56
CA THR A 47 -14.70 -5.19 6.70
C THR A 47 -14.91 -3.89 7.45
N VAL A 48 -14.51 -2.78 6.82
CA VAL A 48 -14.65 -1.41 7.32
C VAL A 48 -15.70 -0.70 6.47
N ALA A 49 -16.66 -0.05 7.14
CA ALA A 49 -17.77 0.66 6.50
C ALA A 49 -17.29 1.81 5.60
N ALA A 50 -18.16 2.28 4.70
CA ALA A 50 -17.91 3.48 3.90
C ALA A 50 -17.58 4.70 4.80
N ASN A 51 -16.75 5.62 4.29
CA ASN A 51 -16.30 6.83 5.00
C ASN A 51 -15.58 6.61 6.35
N VAL A 52 -15.17 5.39 6.66
CA VAL A 52 -14.40 5.08 7.87
C VAL A 52 -12.92 4.82 7.48
N PRO A 53 -11.96 5.54 8.08
CA PRO A 53 -10.54 5.33 7.83
C PRO A 53 -10.10 3.93 8.30
N ARG A 54 -9.12 3.35 7.60
CA ARG A 54 -8.61 2.01 7.90
C ARG A 54 -7.25 2.11 8.59
N VAL A 55 -7.11 1.49 9.75
CA VAL A 55 -5.81 1.24 10.38
C VAL A 55 -5.47 -0.21 10.11
N ASP A 56 -4.38 -0.44 9.38
CA ASP A 56 -3.99 -1.77 8.92
C ASP A 56 -2.86 -2.35 9.75
N TYR A 57 -2.78 -3.67 9.75
CA TYR A 57 -1.89 -4.46 10.60
C TYR A 57 -1.19 -5.53 9.78
N GLU A 58 0.05 -5.84 10.14
CA GLU A 58 0.79 -6.93 9.51
C GLU A 58 0.16 -8.28 9.86
N GLN A 59 -0.13 -9.07 8.84
CA GLN A 59 -0.65 -10.42 8.99
C GLN A 59 0.35 -11.30 9.74
N GLY A 60 -0.13 -12.04 10.75
CA GLY A 60 0.68 -12.97 11.54
C GLY A 60 1.34 -12.35 12.77
N THR A 61 1.92 -11.15 12.66
CA THR A 61 2.56 -10.47 13.81
C THR A 61 1.59 -9.57 14.58
N GLY A 62 0.51 -9.10 13.93
CA GLY A 62 -0.41 -8.13 14.52
C GLY A 62 0.23 -6.76 14.75
N LYS A 63 1.38 -6.47 14.14
CA LYS A 63 2.04 -5.17 14.22
C LYS A 63 1.21 -4.12 13.49
N CYS A 64 0.85 -3.04 14.17
CA CYS A 64 0.16 -1.91 13.52
C CYS A 64 1.07 -1.26 12.47
N LEU A 65 0.59 -1.18 11.23
CA LEU A 65 1.28 -0.51 10.13
C LEU A 65 0.91 0.97 10.04
N GLY A 66 -0.32 1.33 10.45
CA GLY A 66 -0.80 2.71 10.48
C GLY A 66 -2.01 2.95 9.58
N LEU A 67 -2.21 4.20 9.19
CA LEU A 67 -3.36 4.63 8.39
C LEU A 67 -3.19 4.19 6.92
N LEU A 68 -4.02 3.26 6.46
CA LEU A 68 -4.02 2.73 5.10
C LEU A 68 -4.69 3.70 4.13
N ALA A 69 -3.99 4.01 3.03
CA ALA A 69 -4.50 4.83 1.94
C ALA A 69 -4.23 4.14 0.59
N GLU A 70 -5.30 3.74 -0.09
CA GLU A 70 -5.22 3.03 -1.36
C GLU A 70 -6.07 3.68 -2.44
N GLU A 71 -5.65 3.51 -3.69
CA GLU A 71 -6.44 3.91 -4.85
C GLU A 71 -7.68 3.03 -5.04
N ALA A 72 -8.54 3.41 -5.98
CA ALA A 72 -9.68 2.58 -6.35
C ALA A 72 -9.20 1.36 -7.14
N ARG A 73 -9.73 0.18 -6.81
CA ARG A 73 -9.43 -1.07 -7.51
C ARG A 73 -10.67 -1.91 -7.68
N THR A 74 -10.65 -2.78 -8.68
CA THR A 74 -11.72 -3.74 -8.97
C THR A 74 -11.11 -5.14 -8.94
N ASN A 75 -11.74 -6.04 -8.19
CA ASN A 75 -11.40 -7.46 -8.29
C ASN A 75 -12.23 -8.09 -9.41
N LEU A 76 -11.55 -8.55 -10.45
CA LEU A 76 -12.15 -9.16 -11.64
C LEU A 76 -12.48 -10.64 -11.44
N LEU A 77 -11.97 -11.27 -10.38
CA LEU A 77 -12.28 -12.66 -10.07
C LEU A 77 -13.57 -12.73 -9.25
N LEU A 78 -14.42 -13.70 -9.59
CA LEU A 78 -15.68 -13.94 -8.91
C LEU A 78 -15.53 -14.96 -7.77
N ASN A 79 -16.45 -14.91 -6.81
CA ASN A 79 -16.47 -15.74 -5.61
C ASN A 79 -15.15 -15.69 -4.83
N SER A 80 -14.47 -14.53 -4.77
CA SER A 80 -13.08 -14.41 -4.33
C SER A 80 -12.80 -14.94 -2.93
N LEU A 81 -13.82 -15.01 -2.08
CA LEU A 81 -13.70 -15.53 -0.73
C LEU A 81 -13.93 -17.04 -0.64
N THR A 82 -14.67 -17.65 -1.58
CA THR A 82 -15.06 -19.08 -1.55
C THR A 82 -14.95 -19.67 -2.94
N MET A 83 -14.06 -20.65 -3.16
CA MET A 83 -14.03 -21.35 -4.45
C MET A 83 -15.24 -22.27 -4.57
N ALA A 84 -16.29 -21.83 -5.26
CA ALA A 84 -17.45 -22.68 -5.55
C ALA A 84 -17.02 -23.90 -6.39
N THR A 85 -17.39 -25.08 -5.93
CA THR A 85 -17.17 -26.38 -6.59
C THR A 85 -17.85 -26.36 -7.96
N GLY A 86 -17.08 -26.49 -9.04
CA GLY A 86 -17.61 -26.70 -10.40
C GLY A 86 -17.50 -25.55 -11.40
N SER A 87 -17.01 -24.36 -11.04
CA SER A 87 -16.92 -23.23 -12.00
C SER A 87 -15.62 -23.15 -12.80
N ARG A 88 -14.69 -24.11 -12.67
CA ARG A 88 -13.29 -23.89 -13.05
C ARG A 88 -12.68 -25.18 -13.61
N GLY A 89 -12.27 -25.16 -14.87
CA GLY A 89 -11.71 -26.33 -15.56
C GLY A 89 -10.42 -26.81 -14.91
N THR A 90 -10.52 -27.78 -14.01
CA THR A 90 -9.37 -28.34 -13.31
C THR A 90 -9.03 -29.72 -13.83
N SER A 91 -7.73 -29.96 -14.02
CA SER A 91 -7.13 -31.28 -14.28
C SER A 91 -6.85 -32.09 -13.00
N ALA A 92 -7.23 -31.60 -11.82
CA ALA A 92 -6.99 -32.24 -10.52
C ALA A 92 -8.30 -32.45 -9.73
N ALA A 93 -8.34 -33.52 -8.93
CA ALA A 93 -9.48 -33.86 -8.07
C ALA A 93 -9.53 -32.93 -6.85
N TRP A 94 -10.67 -32.26 -6.65
CA TRP A 94 -10.91 -31.40 -5.49
C TRP A 94 -11.44 -32.30 -4.35
N ALA A 95 -10.78 -32.26 -3.19
CA ALA A 95 -11.33 -32.83 -1.97
C ALA A 95 -11.74 -31.68 -1.04
N THR A 96 -13.04 -31.55 -0.77
CA THR A 96 -13.55 -30.78 0.36
C THR A 96 -13.08 -31.46 1.65
N ALA A 97 -12.32 -30.74 2.47
CA ALA A 97 -11.94 -31.20 3.80
C ALA A 97 -12.72 -30.44 4.88
N PRO A 98 -12.84 -30.99 6.11
CA PRO A 98 -13.56 -30.34 7.19
C PRO A 98 -12.88 -29.04 7.64
N SER A 99 -13.73 -28.13 8.13
CA SER A 99 -13.47 -26.75 8.53
C SER A 99 -12.44 -26.60 9.66
N VAL A 100 -11.50 -25.66 9.49
CA VAL A 100 -10.75 -25.05 10.61
C VAL A 100 -11.19 -23.59 10.73
N GLU A 101 -11.59 -23.22 11.95
CA GLU A 101 -12.20 -21.95 12.32
C GLU A 101 -11.19 -20.79 12.30
N PHE A 102 -11.57 -19.62 11.76
CA PHE A 102 -10.95 -18.35 12.16
C PHE A 102 -11.49 -17.99 13.55
N PRO A 103 -10.66 -17.77 14.58
CA PRO A 103 -11.20 -17.32 15.86
C PRO A 103 -11.85 -15.92 15.67
N GLY A 104 -13.14 -15.73 15.91
CA GLY A 104 -13.74 -14.38 16.09
C GLY A 104 -14.31 -13.63 14.87
N ALA A 105 -15.63 -13.70 14.75
CA ALA A 105 -16.62 -12.67 14.35
C ALA A 105 -16.47 -11.90 13.01
N LEU A 106 -16.10 -12.60 11.96
CA LEU A 106 -16.80 -12.74 10.67
C LEU A 106 -15.95 -13.81 9.97
N SER A 107 -16.16 -15.05 10.41
CA SER A 107 -15.25 -16.17 10.17
C SER A 107 -15.29 -16.51 8.69
N LEU A 108 -14.27 -16.08 7.95
CA LEU A 108 -14.20 -16.31 6.52
C LEU A 108 -13.81 -17.77 6.27
N ILE A 109 -14.83 -18.60 6.11
CA ILE A 109 -14.74 -20.01 5.75
C ILE A 109 -14.53 -20.10 4.24
N ALA A 110 -13.41 -20.68 3.82
CA ALA A 110 -13.32 -21.35 2.53
C ALA A 110 -12.44 -22.58 2.64
N THR A 111 -13.12 -23.70 2.83
CA THR A 111 -12.60 -25.06 2.63
C THR A 111 -12.27 -25.29 1.17
N GLY A 112 -11.00 -25.57 0.91
CA GLY A 112 -10.51 -26.21 -0.30
C GLY A 112 -9.09 -26.68 -0.04
N ILE A 113 -8.91 -27.97 0.28
CA ILE A 113 -7.58 -28.58 0.25
C ILE A 113 -7.22 -28.67 -1.22
N PHE A 114 -6.17 -27.96 -1.61
CA PHE A 114 -5.52 -28.18 -2.88
C PHE A 114 -4.38 -29.17 -2.64
N GLY A 115 -4.63 -30.45 -2.89
CA GLY A 115 -3.54 -31.37 -3.16
C GLY A 115 -3.02 -31.04 -4.56
N VAL A 116 -1.96 -30.23 -4.68
CA VAL A 116 -1.28 -30.09 -5.96
C VAL A 116 -0.54 -31.41 -6.17
N THR A 117 -1.16 -32.38 -6.82
CA THR A 117 -0.50 -33.63 -7.21
C THR A 117 0.29 -33.44 -8.52
N TYR A 118 1.06 -32.36 -8.66
CA TYR A 118 1.79 -32.11 -9.91
C TYR A 118 3.14 -31.42 -9.69
N ALA A 119 4.18 -31.97 -10.32
CA ALA A 119 5.42 -31.27 -10.59
C ALA A 119 5.24 -30.40 -11.84
N GLY A 120 5.40 -29.07 -11.71
CA GLY A 120 5.36 -28.13 -12.84
C GLY A 120 4.11 -27.25 -12.95
N SER A 121 4.06 -26.40 -13.99
CA SER A 121 3.16 -25.23 -14.12
C SER A 121 1.70 -25.53 -14.56
N ALA A 122 1.19 -26.75 -14.39
CA ALA A 122 0.00 -27.22 -15.13
C ALA A 122 -1.37 -27.16 -14.40
N GLY A 123 -1.46 -26.65 -13.16
CA GLY A 123 -2.72 -26.56 -12.42
C GLY A 123 -3.52 -25.28 -12.71
N ALA A 124 -4.23 -25.20 -13.85
CA ALA A 124 -5.07 -24.03 -14.15
C ALA A 124 -6.24 -23.91 -13.16
N ILE A 125 -6.37 -22.77 -12.48
CA ILE A 125 -7.49 -22.49 -11.55
C ILE A 125 -8.53 -21.56 -12.20
N TYR A 126 -8.17 -20.78 -13.21
CA TYR A 126 -9.15 -19.95 -13.91
C TYR A 126 -8.78 -19.72 -15.37
N GLY A 127 -9.72 -20.06 -16.26
CA GLY A 127 -9.64 -19.78 -17.69
C GLY A 127 -10.22 -18.41 -18.03
N GLY A 128 -9.45 -17.61 -18.78
CA GLY A 128 -9.85 -16.41 -19.54
C GLY A 128 -10.69 -15.35 -18.83
N VAL A 129 -10.09 -14.53 -17.97
CA VAL A 129 -10.65 -13.22 -17.58
C VAL A 129 -10.38 -12.23 -18.70
N SER A 130 -11.39 -11.49 -19.15
CA SER A 130 -11.18 -10.39 -20.12
C SER A 130 -10.14 -9.40 -19.60
N ALA A 131 -9.20 -9.06 -20.47
CA ALA A 131 -8.11 -8.14 -20.16
C ALA A 131 -7.91 -7.15 -21.30
N THR A 132 -7.40 -5.98 -20.97
CA THR A 132 -7.01 -4.97 -21.95
C THR A 132 -5.55 -5.22 -22.35
N ALA A 133 -5.25 -5.08 -23.64
CA ALA A 133 -3.89 -5.14 -24.16
C ALA A 133 -2.98 -4.07 -23.52
N SER A 134 -1.67 -4.33 -23.45
CA SER A 134 -0.66 -3.38 -22.93
C SER A 134 -0.98 -2.80 -21.55
N THR A 135 -1.66 -3.58 -20.70
CA THR A 135 -2.14 -3.16 -19.38
C THR A 135 -1.54 -4.05 -18.31
N SER A 136 -1.08 -3.43 -17.22
CA SER A 136 -0.55 -4.18 -16.08
C SER A 136 -1.68 -4.75 -15.23
N TYR A 137 -1.58 -6.02 -14.85
CA TYR A 137 -2.48 -6.70 -13.93
C TYR A 137 -1.69 -7.41 -12.84
N THR A 138 -2.28 -7.48 -11.64
CA THR A 138 -1.72 -8.23 -10.53
C THR A 138 -2.73 -9.25 -10.02
N LEU A 139 -2.28 -10.50 -9.98
CA LEU A 139 -2.96 -11.58 -9.29
C LEU A 139 -2.40 -11.69 -7.89
N SER A 140 -3.27 -11.89 -6.91
CA SER A 140 -2.86 -12.24 -5.57
C SER A 140 -3.82 -13.18 -4.86
N VAL A 141 -3.29 -14.03 -3.98
CA VAL A 141 -4.03 -15.03 -3.21
C VAL A 141 -3.34 -15.24 -1.87
N TYR A 142 -4.09 -15.49 -0.81
CA TYR A 142 -3.51 -15.97 0.44
C TYR A 142 -3.40 -17.49 0.39
N ALA A 143 -2.21 -17.99 0.71
CA ALA A 143 -1.91 -19.41 0.70
C ALA A 143 -1.23 -19.86 1.99
N ARG A 144 -1.55 -21.06 2.48
CA ARG A 144 -0.88 -21.68 3.63
C ARG A 144 -0.57 -23.14 3.34
N LEU A 145 0.59 -23.60 3.79
CA LEU A 145 0.97 -25.00 3.65
C LEU A 145 0.13 -25.87 4.58
N LEU A 146 -0.32 -27.02 4.11
CA LEU A 146 -1.00 -28.01 4.94
C LEU A 146 -0.03 -29.17 5.27
N PRO A 147 -0.24 -29.87 6.41
CA PRO A 147 0.56 -31.04 6.76
C PRO A 147 0.60 -32.09 5.63
N GLY A 148 1.70 -32.85 5.56
CA GLY A 148 1.91 -33.88 4.55
C GLY A 148 2.41 -33.37 3.19
N SER A 149 2.76 -32.09 3.07
CA SER A 149 3.40 -31.53 1.88
C SER A 149 4.88 -31.94 1.78
N ALA A 150 5.32 -32.35 0.59
CA ALA A 150 6.72 -32.72 0.33
C ALA A 150 7.61 -31.49 0.04
N VAL A 151 7.01 -30.38 -0.35
CA VAL A 151 7.66 -29.10 -0.63
C VAL A 151 6.89 -27.94 -0.02
N ASP A 152 7.56 -26.81 0.20
CA ASP A 152 7.01 -25.61 0.86
C ASP A 152 6.86 -24.41 -0.09
N LYS A 153 7.31 -24.51 -1.34
CA LYS A 153 7.22 -23.41 -2.32
C LYS A 153 5.98 -23.52 -3.20
N ALA A 154 5.06 -22.59 -3.03
CA ALA A 154 3.97 -22.35 -3.96
C ALA A 154 4.44 -21.51 -5.14
N ARG A 155 4.04 -21.91 -6.35
CA ARG A 155 4.24 -21.17 -7.59
C ARG A 155 2.92 -20.57 -8.04
N LEU A 156 2.78 -19.25 -7.95
CA LEU A 156 1.65 -18.54 -8.54
C LEU A 156 2.02 -18.14 -9.96
N ARG A 157 1.20 -18.51 -10.94
CA ARG A 157 1.40 -18.17 -12.36
C ARG A 157 0.23 -17.33 -12.86
N ILE A 158 0.56 -16.29 -13.62
CA ILE A 158 -0.36 -15.51 -14.44
C ILE A 158 0.10 -15.62 -15.90
N SER A 159 -0.85 -15.78 -16.81
CA SER A 159 -0.58 -15.91 -18.23
C SER A 159 -1.53 -15.03 -19.03
N ASP A 160 -1.05 -14.48 -20.14
CA ASP A 160 -1.90 -13.76 -21.09
C ASP A 160 -2.31 -14.65 -22.27
N SER A 161 -3.24 -14.20 -23.11
CA SER A 161 -3.73 -14.99 -24.26
C SER A 161 -2.73 -15.18 -25.38
N ASP A 162 -1.61 -14.46 -25.35
CA ASP A 162 -0.53 -14.54 -26.35
C ASP A 162 0.56 -15.53 -25.92
N GLY A 163 0.37 -16.20 -24.78
CA GLY A 163 1.27 -17.24 -24.29
C GLY A 163 2.40 -16.73 -23.40
N ASN A 164 2.40 -15.46 -23.00
CA ASN A 164 3.34 -14.99 -21.98
C ASN A 164 2.98 -15.58 -20.63
N ASN A 165 4.01 -15.97 -19.86
CA ASN A 165 3.85 -16.58 -18.56
C ASN A 165 4.78 -15.89 -17.55
N PHE A 166 4.20 -15.38 -16.47
CA PHE A 166 4.92 -14.84 -15.34
C PHE A 166 4.60 -15.67 -14.11
N TYR A 167 5.58 -15.82 -13.23
CA TYR A 167 5.41 -16.58 -12.01
C TYR A 167 6.10 -15.90 -10.83
N SER A 168 5.58 -16.17 -9.64
CA SER A 168 6.27 -15.92 -8.38
C SER A 168 6.36 -17.21 -7.58
N LEU A 169 7.44 -17.32 -6.82
CA LEU A 169 7.66 -18.40 -5.86
C LEU A 169 7.51 -17.83 -4.46
N THR A 170 6.68 -18.46 -3.65
CA THR A 170 6.46 -18.06 -2.25
C THR A 170 6.65 -19.26 -1.36
N THR A 171 7.56 -19.15 -0.39
CA THR A 171 7.68 -20.13 0.68
C THR A 171 6.48 -20.00 1.62
N LEU A 172 5.74 -21.09 1.76
CA LEU A 172 4.60 -21.21 2.64
C LEU A 172 5.01 -21.93 3.92
N THR A 173 4.29 -21.64 4.98
CA THR A 173 4.44 -22.29 6.28
C THR A 173 3.09 -22.87 6.70
N THR A 174 3.07 -23.75 7.70
CA THR A 174 1.82 -24.38 8.19
C THR A 174 1.09 -23.53 9.24
N ASP A 175 1.75 -22.50 9.78
CA ASP A 175 1.24 -21.64 10.86
C ASP A 175 0.38 -20.48 10.34
N ARG A 176 0.68 -19.93 9.17
CA ARG A 176 0.05 -18.68 8.68
C ARG A 176 -0.27 -18.69 7.20
N LEU A 177 -1.33 -17.96 6.85
CA LEU A 177 -1.57 -17.56 5.46
C LEU A 177 -0.52 -16.53 5.07
N THR A 178 0.10 -16.73 3.91
CA THR A 178 1.07 -15.84 3.30
C THR A 178 0.51 -15.30 1.99
N LEU A 179 0.73 -14.01 1.74
CA LEU A 179 0.33 -13.41 0.48
C LEU A 179 1.25 -13.88 -0.66
N CYS A 180 0.66 -14.58 -1.63
CA CYS A 180 1.29 -14.84 -2.92
C CYS A 180 0.78 -13.81 -3.92
N SER A 181 1.67 -13.17 -4.68
CA SER A 181 1.28 -12.25 -5.75
C SER A 181 2.21 -12.32 -6.94
N VAL A 182 1.67 -12.07 -8.14
CA VAL A 182 2.43 -11.98 -9.39
C VAL A 182 1.77 -10.95 -10.28
N ALA A 183 2.58 -10.14 -10.96
CA ALA A 183 2.11 -9.15 -11.92
C ALA A 183 2.51 -9.54 -13.35
N ILE A 184 1.69 -9.12 -14.32
CA ILE A 184 1.95 -9.23 -15.75
C ILE A 184 1.60 -7.89 -16.41
N THR A 185 2.29 -7.55 -17.50
CA THR A 185 1.78 -6.56 -18.45
C THR A 185 1.37 -7.32 -19.69
N THR A 186 0.09 -7.26 -20.06
CA THR A 186 -0.43 -7.98 -21.23
C THR A 186 0.24 -7.51 -22.51
N SER A 187 0.45 -8.43 -23.45
CA SER A 187 0.89 -8.11 -24.82
C SER A 187 -0.09 -7.16 -25.54
N ALA A 188 0.39 -6.54 -26.62
CA ALA A 188 -0.41 -5.60 -27.44
C ALA A 188 -1.60 -6.27 -28.15
N THR A 189 -1.60 -7.59 -28.30
CA THR A 189 -2.68 -8.38 -28.91
C THR A 189 -3.49 -9.19 -27.90
N SER A 190 -3.07 -9.20 -26.63
CA SER A 190 -3.70 -10.02 -25.61
C SER A 190 -5.03 -9.41 -25.15
N ASN A 191 -6.04 -10.27 -25.04
CA ASN A 191 -7.40 -9.89 -24.66
C ASN A 191 -7.92 -10.64 -23.43
N SER A 192 -7.12 -11.55 -22.87
CA SER A 192 -7.50 -12.29 -21.68
C SER A 192 -6.31 -12.74 -20.85
N ILE A 193 -6.58 -12.96 -19.57
CA ILE A 193 -5.64 -13.46 -18.57
C ILE A 193 -6.15 -14.76 -18.00
N SER A 194 -5.27 -15.72 -17.82
CA SER A 194 -5.50 -16.94 -17.06
C SER A 194 -4.52 -17.04 -15.90
N TRP A 195 -4.83 -17.87 -14.91
CA TRP A 195 -3.93 -18.08 -13.80
C TRP A 195 -3.99 -19.49 -13.24
N ALA A 196 -2.90 -19.86 -12.57
CA ALA A 196 -2.66 -21.16 -12.00
C ALA A 196 -1.90 -21.03 -10.69
N ILE A 197 -2.10 -21.99 -9.79
CA ILE A 197 -1.16 -22.25 -8.71
C ILE A 197 -0.58 -23.64 -8.91
N GLY A 198 0.72 -23.76 -8.66
CA GLY A 198 1.43 -25.03 -8.71
C GLY A 198 2.47 -25.08 -7.61
N THR A 199 3.36 -26.05 -7.72
CA THR A 199 4.48 -26.24 -6.80
C THR A 199 5.82 -26.10 -7.53
N GLU A 200 6.89 -26.04 -6.76
CA GLU A 200 8.24 -26.29 -7.24
C GLU A 200 8.83 -27.51 -6.54
N GLY A 201 9.25 -28.53 -7.31
CA GLY A 201 10.06 -29.64 -6.80
C GLY A 201 9.31 -30.81 -6.15
N GLY A 202 7.97 -30.83 -6.11
CA GLY A 202 7.23 -31.95 -5.54
C GLY A 202 5.76 -31.68 -5.25
N LEU A 203 5.09 -32.58 -4.55
CA LEU A 203 3.68 -32.43 -4.20
C LEU A 203 3.50 -31.52 -2.98
N MET A 204 2.46 -30.70 -2.98
CA MET A 204 2.08 -29.89 -1.81
C MET A 204 0.58 -29.94 -1.57
N ASN A 205 0.20 -29.91 -0.29
CA ASN A 205 -1.15 -29.60 0.13
C ASN A 205 -1.19 -28.12 0.53
N VAL A 206 -2.06 -27.34 -0.08
CA VAL A 206 -2.16 -25.90 0.18
C VAL A 206 -3.62 -25.49 0.39
N GLU A 207 -3.82 -24.59 1.36
CA GLU A 207 -5.07 -23.88 1.58
C GLU A 207 -5.00 -22.54 0.84
N LEU A 208 -6.08 -22.17 0.12
CA LEU A 208 -6.14 -20.96 -0.70
C LEU A 208 -7.38 -20.14 -0.38
N VAL A 209 -7.20 -18.83 -0.19
CA VAL A 209 -8.30 -17.91 0.16
C VAL A 209 -8.09 -16.53 -0.47
N ALA A 210 -9.19 -15.80 -0.71
CA ALA A 210 -9.21 -14.38 -1.03
C ALA A 210 -8.39 -13.99 -2.28
N TYR A 211 -8.65 -14.70 -3.38
CA TYR A 211 -7.98 -14.46 -4.66
C TYR A 211 -8.51 -13.21 -5.36
N GLN A 212 -7.60 -12.46 -5.97
CA GLN A 212 -7.89 -11.14 -6.51
C GLN A 212 -7.07 -10.88 -7.76
N LEU A 213 -7.73 -10.48 -8.85
CA LEU A 213 -7.08 -9.96 -10.06
C LEU A 213 -7.47 -8.50 -10.22
N GLU A 214 -6.48 -7.63 -10.20
CA GLU A 214 -6.65 -6.18 -10.28
C GLU A 214 -5.84 -5.62 -11.46
N VAL A 215 -6.36 -4.57 -12.12
CA VAL A 215 -5.52 -3.72 -12.98
C VAL A 215 -4.53 -3.00 -12.07
N GLY A 216 -3.23 -3.06 -12.38
CA GLY A 216 -2.12 -2.48 -11.61
C GLY A 216 -0.97 -3.47 -11.40
N GLY A 217 0.21 -2.96 -11.04
CA GLY A 217 1.43 -3.76 -10.85
C GLY A 217 1.64 -4.30 -9.43
N PHE A 218 0.69 -4.10 -8.51
CA PHE A 218 0.76 -4.57 -7.13
C PHE A 218 -0.63 -4.87 -6.56
N PRO A 219 -0.74 -5.76 -5.56
CA PRO A 219 -2.01 -6.07 -4.92
C PRO A 219 -2.45 -4.96 -3.96
N THR A 220 -3.76 -4.73 -3.85
CA THR A 220 -4.33 -3.89 -2.76
C THR A 220 -5.08 -4.74 -1.74
N SER A 221 -5.65 -4.10 -0.72
CA SER A 221 -6.55 -4.75 0.23
C SER A 221 -7.63 -5.59 -0.47
N ARG A 222 -8.10 -6.63 0.24
CA ARG A 222 -9.03 -7.59 -0.35
C ARG A 222 -10.35 -6.92 -0.69
N ILE A 223 -10.84 -7.23 -1.88
CA ILE A 223 -12.13 -6.83 -2.41
C ILE A 223 -12.92 -8.13 -2.59
N PRO A 224 -13.71 -8.52 -1.56
CA PRO A 224 -14.67 -9.60 -1.66
C PRO A 224 -15.58 -9.48 -2.88
N THR A 225 -15.73 -10.59 -3.60
CA THR A 225 -16.66 -10.72 -4.72
C THR A 225 -17.48 -11.98 -4.54
N ALA A 226 -18.72 -11.94 -5.04
CA ALA A 226 -19.60 -13.08 -5.17
C ALA A 226 -19.82 -13.32 -6.68
N ALA A 227 -21.06 -13.19 -7.16
CA ALA A 227 -21.41 -13.41 -8.57
C ALA A 227 -21.00 -12.29 -9.53
N ALA A 228 -20.47 -11.17 -9.04
CA ALA A 228 -20.05 -10.03 -9.86
C ALA A 228 -18.72 -9.43 -9.38
N ALA A 229 -17.99 -8.82 -10.31
CA ALA A 229 -16.82 -8.02 -9.99
C ALA A 229 -17.24 -6.82 -9.13
N VAL A 230 -16.42 -6.47 -8.14
CA VAL A 230 -16.70 -5.38 -7.20
C VAL A 230 -15.56 -4.39 -7.22
N THR A 231 -15.90 -3.10 -7.21
CA THR A 231 -14.95 -2.00 -7.09
C THR A 231 -14.90 -1.49 -5.66
N ARG A 232 -13.70 -1.43 -5.07
CA ARG A 232 -13.41 -0.66 -3.86
C ARG A 232 -13.03 0.75 -4.28
N ALA A 233 -13.74 1.75 -3.74
CA ALA A 233 -13.42 3.16 -3.97
C ALA A 233 -12.08 3.55 -3.29
N ALA A 234 -11.45 4.60 -3.82
CA ALA A 234 -10.20 5.13 -3.27
C ALA A 234 -10.40 5.74 -1.86
N ASP A 235 -9.37 5.71 -1.03
CA ASP A 235 -9.37 6.40 0.26
C ASP A 235 -9.02 7.88 0.09
N LEU A 236 -10.03 8.74 0.23
CA LEU A 236 -9.84 10.18 0.17
C LEU A 236 -9.73 10.74 1.60
N ILE A 237 -8.52 10.71 2.16
CA ILE A 237 -8.28 11.10 3.54
C ILE A 237 -7.77 12.55 3.63
N THR A 238 -8.36 13.34 4.52
CA THR A 238 -8.05 14.76 4.74
C THR A 238 -7.96 15.12 6.22
N LEU A 239 -7.28 16.23 6.51
CA LEU A 239 -7.23 16.88 7.80
C LEU A 239 -7.14 18.39 7.58
N ASP A 240 -8.10 19.15 8.08
CA ASP A 240 -8.03 20.61 8.07
C ASP A 240 -7.07 21.06 9.18
N TYR A 241 -5.94 21.64 8.76
CA TYR A 241 -4.86 22.05 9.65
C TYR A 241 -3.98 23.09 8.94
N LEU A 242 -3.91 24.30 9.52
CA LEU A 242 -3.03 25.35 9.04
C LEU A 242 -1.57 25.01 9.35
N LEU A 243 -0.80 24.76 8.29
CA LEU A 243 0.63 24.54 8.42
C LEU A 243 1.35 25.84 8.82
N PRO A 244 2.38 25.74 9.67
CA PRO A 244 3.21 26.89 9.99
C PRO A 244 4.01 27.34 8.76
N SER A 245 4.30 28.63 8.64
CA SER A 245 5.21 29.17 7.60
C SER A 245 6.69 28.89 7.87
N ARG A 246 7.00 28.45 9.09
CA ARG A 246 8.32 28.03 9.55
C ARG A 246 8.14 26.79 10.41
N GLY A 247 8.69 25.65 9.99
CA GLY A 247 8.34 24.39 10.62
C GLY A 247 9.14 23.20 10.13
N ALA A 248 8.65 22.03 10.52
CA ALA A 248 9.13 20.76 10.00
C ALA A 248 7.98 19.76 9.94
N ILE A 249 8.02 18.86 8.96
CA ILE A 249 7.09 17.73 8.84
C ILE A 249 7.94 16.46 8.81
N VAL A 250 7.67 15.52 9.70
CA VAL A 250 8.35 14.22 9.72
C VAL A 250 7.30 13.14 9.57
N SER A 251 7.50 12.26 8.59
CA SER A 251 6.57 11.17 8.29
C SER A 251 7.28 9.84 8.20
N SER A 252 6.60 8.79 8.64
CA SER A 252 6.99 7.42 8.40
C SER A 252 5.86 6.62 7.77
N VAL A 253 6.23 5.64 6.96
CA VAL A 253 5.32 4.76 6.24
C VAL A 253 5.70 3.29 6.41
N ALA A 254 4.72 2.42 6.21
CA ALA A 254 4.88 0.98 6.19
C ALA A 254 3.98 0.36 5.13
N GLY A 255 4.19 -0.93 4.82
CA GLY A 255 3.34 -1.65 3.86
C GLY A 255 3.34 -1.06 2.45
N LEU A 256 4.42 -0.40 2.02
CA LEU A 256 4.54 0.14 0.67
C LEU A 256 4.61 -0.98 -0.37
N SER A 257 3.85 -0.85 -1.46
CA SER A 257 4.08 -1.69 -2.63
C SER A 257 5.40 -1.35 -3.34
N SER A 258 6.20 -2.38 -3.64
CA SER A 258 7.51 -2.22 -4.30
C SER A 258 7.42 -1.92 -5.80
N ALA A 259 6.24 -2.12 -6.41
CA ALA A 259 6.06 -2.14 -7.87
C ALA A 259 5.25 -0.95 -8.44
N SER A 260 4.98 0.10 -7.66
CA SER A 260 4.23 1.26 -8.20
C SER A 260 5.05 2.03 -9.24
N THR A 261 4.60 1.97 -10.50
CA THR A 261 5.12 2.77 -11.63
C THR A 261 4.64 4.21 -11.60
N SER A 262 3.68 4.54 -10.73
CA SER A 262 3.17 5.88 -10.51
C SER A 262 3.80 6.54 -9.28
N ASN A 263 3.70 7.86 -9.22
CA ASN A 263 4.03 8.61 -8.01
C ASN A 263 3.16 8.12 -6.84
N ALA A 264 3.75 7.90 -5.67
CA ALA A 264 3.06 7.51 -4.44
C ALA A 264 3.24 8.62 -3.39
N TYR A 265 2.18 9.36 -3.11
CA TYR A 265 2.22 10.51 -2.21
C TYR A 265 1.95 10.09 -0.77
N VAL A 266 2.85 10.43 0.16
CA VAL A 266 2.61 10.18 1.59
C VAL A 266 1.68 11.24 2.16
N TRP A 267 1.95 12.50 1.84
CA TRP A 267 1.06 13.60 2.18
C TRP A 267 1.21 14.72 1.15
N SER A 268 0.12 15.47 0.98
CA SER A 268 0.11 16.76 0.27
C SER A 268 -0.49 17.81 1.20
N ALA A 269 -0.02 19.04 1.11
CA ALA A 269 -0.55 20.18 1.82
C ALA A 269 -1.02 21.20 0.78
N ILE A 270 -2.26 21.67 0.91
CA ILE A 270 -2.89 22.57 -0.06
C ILE A 270 -3.58 23.74 0.64
N ASN A 271 -3.79 24.82 -0.10
CA ASN A 271 -4.86 25.76 0.19
C ASN A 271 -6.14 25.25 -0.51
N PRO A 272 -7.22 24.92 0.21
CA PRO A 272 -8.44 24.42 -0.42
C PRO A 272 -9.13 25.47 -1.31
N ALA A 273 -8.85 26.77 -1.12
CA ALA A 273 -9.36 27.84 -1.98
C ALA A 273 -8.62 27.93 -3.33
N ASP A 274 -7.37 27.47 -3.38
CA ASP A 274 -6.55 27.39 -4.60
C ASP A 274 -5.51 26.28 -4.44
N ASN A 275 -5.91 25.06 -4.80
CA ASN A 275 -5.06 23.88 -4.67
C ASN A 275 -4.04 23.74 -5.82
N SER A 276 -3.98 24.70 -6.75
CA SER A 276 -3.10 24.65 -7.91
C SER A 276 -1.89 25.58 -7.76
N ALA A 277 -2.08 26.78 -7.23
CA ALA A 277 -0.98 27.75 -7.07
C ALA A 277 -0.07 27.41 -5.88
N ASP A 278 -0.66 27.17 -4.70
CA ASP A 278 0.07 26.96 -3.45
C ASP A 278 -0.13 25.53 -2.96
N HIS A 279 0.96 24.76 -2.95
CA HIS A 279 0.95 23.39 -2.42
C HIS A 279 2.35 22.90 -2.08
N ALA A 280 2.43 21.94 -1.17
CA ALA A 280 3.64 21.19 -0.89
C ALA A 280 3.31 19.70 -0.83
N TYR A 281 4.25 18.83 -1.16
CA TYR A 281 4.03 17.39 -1.04
C TYR A 281 5.31 16.63 -0.80
N PHE A 282 5.15 15.48 -0.16
CA PHE A 282 6.16 14.45 -0.03
C PHE A 282 5.68 13.18 -0.72
N TYR A 283 6.51 12.63 -1.59
CA TYR A 283 6.13 11.51 -2.44
C TYR A 283 7.33 10.67 -2.87
N TYR A 284 7.05 9.44 -3.29
CA TYR A 284 7.98 8.59 -4.02
C TYR A 284 7.64 8.68 -5.49
N PRO A 285 8.54 9.14 -6.37
CA PRO A 285 8.22 9.22 -7.79
C PRO A 285 8.03 7.83 -8.41
N GLY A 286 7.22 7.78 -9.46
CA GLY A 286 7.11 6.62 -10.34
C GLY A 286 8.41 6.40 -11.10
N GLY A 287 8.87 5.15 -11.21
CA GLY A 287 10.05 4.78 -11.99
C GLY A 287 11.42 5.16 -11.42
N THR A 288 11.49 6.06 -10.42
CA THR A 288 12.73 6.34 -9.68
C THR A 288 12.63 5.83 -8.26
N GLN A 289 13.64 5.10 -7.80
CA GLN A 289 13.74 4.68 -6.40
C GLN A 289 14.24 5.84 -5.58
N SER A 290 13.39 6.84 -5.31
CA SER A 290 13.78 8.04 -4.57
C SER A 290 12.67 8.57 -3.68
N THR A 291 13.08 9.40 -2.73
CA THR A 291 12.24 10.06 -1.75
C THR A 291 12.27 11.55 -2.01
N ASN A 292 11.11 12.13 -2.35
CA ASN A 292 11.05 13.49 -2.87
C ASN A 292 10.18 14.40 -2.02
N TRP A 293 10.60 15.67 -2.04
CA TRP A 293 9.81 16.81 -1.60
C TRP A 293 9.68 17.80 -2.75
N TRP A 294 8.54 18.49 -2.79
CA TRP A 294 8.36 19.65 -3.65
C TRP A 294 7.42 20.69 -3.03
N THR A 295 7.69 21.97 -3.30
CA THR A 295 6.83 23.10 -2.92
C THR A 295 6.60 24.02 -4.11
N ASN A 296 5.34 24.42 -4.32
CA ASN A 296 4.92 25.50 -5.20
C ASN A 296 4.34 26.64 -4.38
N LYS A 297 4.66 27.88 -4.79
CA LYS A 297 4.03 29.10 -4.31
C LYS A 297 3.66 29.98 -5.50
N GLY A 298 2.42 30.45 -5.55
CA GLY A 298 1.91 31.28 -6.65
C GLY A 298 2.03 30.61 -8.03
N GLY A 299 1.95 29.27 -8.09
CA GLY A 299 2.11 28.50 -9.33
C GLY A 299 3.57 28.28 -9.77
N VAL A 300 4.55 28.84 -9.06
CA VAL A 300 5.97 28.70 -9.36
C VAL A 300 6.62 27.69 -8.41
N GLY A 301 7.40 26.77 -8.95
CA GLY A 301 8.19 25.81 -8.14
C GLY A 301 9.26 26.52 -7.33
N GLN A 302 9.19 26.37 -6.01
CA GLN A 302 10.00 27.10 -5.04
C GLN A 302 11.20 26.27 -4.58
N SER A 303 10.94 25.09 -4.03
CA SER A 303 11.99 24.20 -3.52
C SER A 303 11.69 22.75 -3.85
N GLY A 304 12.76 21.99 -4.03
CA GLY A 304 12.70 20.56 -4.30
C GLY A 304 13.87 19.83 -3.63
N GLY A 305 13.65 18.58 -3.25
CA GLY A 305 14.72 17.75 -2.70
C GLY A 305 14.50 16.29 -3.05
N ASN A 306 15.60 15.57 -3.30
CA ASN A 306 15.61 14.16 -3.63
C ASN A 306 16.66 13.44 -2.78
N VAL A 307 16.23 12.36 -2.12
CA VAL A 307 17.13 11.41 -1.46
C VAL A 307 17.00 10.07 -2.17
N LEU A 308 18.13 9.45 -2.53
CA LEU A 308 18.15 8.16 -3.19
C LEU A 308 17.58 7.04 -2.28
N GLY A 309 16.76 6.20 -2.88
CA GLY A 309 15.99 5.12 -2.26
C GLY A 309 14.58 5.56 -1.88
N ARG A 310 13.62 4.62 -1.91
CA ARG A 310 12.30 4.81 -1.30
C ARG A 310 12.41 4.62 0.22
N ARG A 311 12.61 5.71 0.94
CA ARG A 311 12.89 5.67 2.37
C ARG A 311 11.59 5.71 3.15
N GLN A 312 11.45 4.80 4.11
CA GLN A 312 10.25 4.67 4.93
C GLN A 312 10.11 5.78 5.97
N ASN A 313 11.22 6.34 6.44
CA ASN A 313 11.26 7.46 7.38
C ASN A 313 11.90 8.65 6.70
N ALA A 314 11.21 9.78 6.66
CA ALA A 314 11.79 10.99 6.11
C ALA A 314 11.09 12.22 6.66
N GLY A 315 11.76 13.35 6.52
CA GLY A 315 11.24 14.60 7.03
C GLY A 315 11.88 15.77 6.35
N ILE A 316 11.24 16.90 6.55
CA ILE A 316 11.59 18.17 5.94
C ILE A 316 11.58 19.24 7.01
N SER A 317 12.49 20.20 6.88
CA SER A 317 12.58 21.37 7.75
C SER A 317 12.68 22.61 6.88
N PHE A 318 11.83 23.60 7.13
CA PHE A 318 11.63 24.74 6.25
C PHE A 318 11.37 26.04 7.02
N ASP A 319 11.65 27.16 6.36
CA ASP A 319 11.40 28.51 6.87
C ASP A 319 11.19 29.46 5.69
N ALA A 320 9.96 29.95 5.55
CA ALA A 320 9.58 30.88 4.48
C ALA A 320 10.29 32.24 4.62
N GLY A 321 10.53 32.70 5.85
CA GLY A 321 11.13 34.02 6.11
C GLY A 321 12.60 34.06 5.73
N THR A 322 13.35 33.01 6.08
CA THR A 322 14.77 32.88 5.69
C THR A 322 14.95 32.20 4.33
N LYS A 323 13.86 31.74 3.71
CA LYS A 323 13.85 30.96 2.46
C LYS A 323 14.85 29.83 2.56
N THR A 324 14.67 28.90 3.50
CA THR A 324 15.50 27.72 3.65
C THR A 324 14.65 26.45 3.71
N ALA A 325 15.14 25.37 3.11
CA ALA A 325 14.49 24.07 3.13
C ALA A 325 15.53 22.95 3.06
N ALA A 326 15.27 21.84 3.75
CA ALA A 326 16.07 20.63 3.66
C ALA A 326 15.22 19.39 3.92
N ILE A 327 15.64 18.27 3.35
CA ILE A 327 15.05 16.94 3.53
C ILE A 327 16.09 15.98 4.12
N ALA A 328 15.66 15.16 5.07
CA ALA A 328 16.47 14.07 5.61
C ALA A 328 15.73 12.75 5.56
N SER A 329 16.50 11.68 5.48
CA SER A 329 16.05 10.32 5.73
C SER A 329 17.19 9.53 6.37
N GLY A 330 17.16 9.48 7.69
CA GLY A 330 18.23 8.98 8.52
C GLY A 330 19.52 9.77 8.33
N SER A 331 20.63 9.08 8.04
CA SER A 331 21.91 9.75 7.80
C SER A 331 21.94 10.52 6.47
N LEU A 332 21.06 10.19 5.51
CA LEU A 332 21.01 10.87 4.23
C LEU A 332 20.31 12.22 4.36
N PHE A 333 20.93 13.24 3.79
CA PHE A 333 20.48 14.61 3.91
C PHE A 333 20.68 15.32 2.58
N PHE A 334 19.66 16.06 2.16
CA PHE A 334 19.74 16.92 0.99
C PHE A 334 19.25 18.31 1.39
N GLN A 335 20.04 19.31 1.03
CA GLN A 335 19.68 20.71 1.13
C GLN A 335 19.55 21.28 -0.27
N ASP A 336 18.52 22.10 -0.49
CA ASP A 336 18.30 22.71 -1.79
C ASP A 336 19.38 23.77 -2.08
N GLU A 337 20.40 23.36 -2.82
CA GLU A 337 21.50 24.18 -3.34
C GLU A 337 21.13 24.85 -4.69
N SER A 338 19.90 24.66 -5.20
CA SER A 338 19.49 25.23 -6.48
C SER A 338 19.27 26.74 -6.41
N THR A 339 19.19 27.38 -7.58
CA THR A 339 18.84 28.80 -7.73
C THR A 339 17.35 29.08 -7.51
N ARG A 340 16.54 28.07 -7.18
CA ARG A 340 15.08 28.27 -7.03
C ARG A 340 14.76 29.05 -5.74
N PRO A 341 13.74 29.92 -5.75
CA PRO A 341 13.36 30.67 -4.55
C PRO A 341 12.73 29.74 -3.51
N ARG A 342 13.27 29.64 -2.30
CA ARG A 342 12.82 28.66 -1.29
C ARG A 342 11.65 29.14 -0.43
N ASP A 343 10.67 29.81 -1.04
CA ASP A 343 9.54 30.40 -0.33
C ASP A 343 8.46 29.34 -0.05
N PHE A 344 8.09 29.15 1.22
CA PHE A 344 7.06 28.20 1.62
C PHE A 344 5.70 28.91 1.76
N PRO A 345 4.61 28.41 1.16
CA PRO A 345 3.31 29.06 1.26
C PRO A 345 2.78 29.06 2.71
N GLY A 346 2.38 30.23 3.21
CA GLY A 346 1.86 30.40 4.57
C GLY A 346 0.36 30.14 4.73
N ASN A 347 -0.33 29.74 3.65
CA ASN A 347 -1.78 29.57 3.57
C ASN A 347 -2.22 28.11 3.39
N LEU A 348 -1.29 27.15 3.44
CA LEU A 348 -1.63 25.72 3.33
C LEU A 348 -2.41 25.30 4.58
N SER A 349 -3.69 25.01 4.41
CA SER A 349 -4.65 24.80 5.50
C SER A 349 -5.36 23.45 5.47
N GLN A 350 -4.99 22.58 4.53
CA GLN A 350 -5.49 21.21 4.48
C GLN A 350 -4.36 20.24 4.13
N LEU A 351 -4.27 19.16 4.91
CA LEU A 351 -3.44 18.00 4.62
C LEU A 351 -4.28 16.92 3.94
N LEU A 352 -3.77 16.40 2.82
CA LEU A 352 -4.26 15.22 2.13
C LEU A 352 -3.32 14.08 2.48
N LEU A 353 -3.84 13.02 3.08
CA LEU A 353 -3.03 11.89 3.54
C LEU A 353 -3.09 10.77 2.50
N GLY A 354 -1.92 10.37 2.00
CA GLY A 354 -1.77 9.22 1.12
C GLY A 354 -2.13 9.46 -0.34
N ARG A 355 -2.22 10.72 -0.81
CA ARG A 355 -2.58 11.08 -2.18
C ARG A 355 -2.08 12.46 -2.60
N SER A 356 -2.08 12.71 -3.90
CA SER A 356 -1.87 14.05 -4.47
C SER A 356 -3.13 14.91 -4.41
N ARG A 357 -2.94 16.21 -4.61
CA ARG A 357 -4.02 17.22 -4.77
C ARG A 357 -4.99 16.94 -5.92
N ALA A 358 -4.55 16.20 -6.93
CA ALA A 358 -5.35 15.82 -8.09
C ALA A 358 -6.13 14.51 -7.86
N ASN A 359 -6.17 13.98 -6.63
CA ASN A 359 -6.77 12.69 -6.28
C ASN A 359 -6.16 11.52 -7.09
N ALA A 360 -4.86 11.60 -7.34
CA ALA A 360 -4.09 10.59 -8.04
C ALA A 360 -2.81 10.24 -7.26
N GLY A 361 -2.10 9.20 -7.69
CA GLY A 361 -0.81 8.81 -7.11
C GLY A 361 -0.93 8.41 -5.64
N PHE A 362 -1.86 7.50 -5.35
CA PHE A 362 -2.09 7.07 -3.98
C PHE A 362 -0.86 6.36 -3.42
N LEU A 363 -0.67 6.48 -2.10
CA LEU A 363 0.42 5.82 -1.39
C LEU A 363 0.42 4.32 -1.62
N ASN A 364 -0.78 3.72 -1.62
CA ASN A 364 -1.00 2.28 -1.69
C ASN A 364 -0.17 1.55 -0.63
N GLY A 365 -0.34 2.03 0.60
CA GLY A 365 0.40 1.62 1.79
C GLY A 365 -0.10 2.38 3.01
N CYS A 366 0.62 2.25 4.12
CA CYS A 366 0.25 2.83 5.40
C CYS A 366 1.12 4.02 5.76
N ILE A 367 0.49 5.09 6.26
CA ILE A 367 1.19 6.16 6.99
C ILE A 367 1.27 5.72 8.44
N SER A 368 2.47 5.38 8.90
CA SER A 368 2.73 4.95 10.27
C SER A 368 2.64 6.13 11.23
N ARG A 369 3.27 7.25 10.86
CA ARG A 369 3.29 8.48 11.66
C ARG A 369 3.43 9.72 10.78
N LEU A 370 2.83 10.83 11.21
CA LEU A 370 3.07 12.17 10.68
C LEU A 370 3.12 13.17 11.83
N ALA A 371 4.21 13.92 11.94
CA ALA A 371 4.43 14.93 12.97
C ALA A 371 4.72 16.28 12.32
N VAL A 372 4.02 17.34 12.74
CA VAL A 372 4.27 18.73 12.32
C VAL A 372 4.80 19.52 13.49
N TYR A 373 5.86 20.28 13.27
CA TYR A 373 6.49 21.16 14.25
C TYR A 373 6.30 22.61 13.81
N SER A 374 5.91 23.50 14.74
CA SER A 374 5.68 24.94 14.51
C SER A 374 6.94 25.80 14.44
N GLY A 375 8.11 25.16 14.38
CA GLY A 375 9.41 25.82 14.26
C GLY A 375 10.37 24.96 13.45
N ARG A 376 11.27 25.62 12.72
CA ARG A 376 12.33 24.96 11.97
C ARG A 376 13.25 24.21 12.94
N ILE A 377 13.40 22.90 12.74
CA ILE A 377 14.37 22.09 13.48
C ILE A 377 15.72 22.06 12.74
N THR A 378 16.81 21.80 13.46
CA THR A 378 18.15 21.75 12.86
C THR A 378 18.32 20.55 11.93
N ASN A 379 19.31 20.61 11.04
CA ASN A 379 19.60 19.50 10.11
C ASN A 379 19.93 18.20 10.89
N ALA A 380 20.73 18.30 11.95
CA ALA A 380 21.05 17.18 12.82
C ALA A 380 19.81 16.61 13.55
N GLN A 381 18.89 17.49 13.99
CA GLN A 381 17.61 17.05 14.58
C GLN A 381 16.74 16.34 13.54
N LEU A 382 16.69 16.85 12.31
CA LEU A 382 15.91 16.25 11.24
C LEU A 382 16.45 14.87 10.85
N GLN A 383 17.77 14.72 10.71
CA GLN A 383 18.42 13.42 10.48
C GLN A 383 18.11 12.45 11.62
N ARG A 384 18.22 12.90 12.88
CA ARG A 384 17.93 12.04 14.04
C ARG A 384 16.48 11.60 14.12
N LEU A 385 15.52 12.47 13.81
CA LEU A 385 14.09 12.13 13.81
C LEU A 385 13.69 11.19 12.68
N THR A 386 14.53 11.05 11.65
CA THR A 386 14.25 10.23 10.47
C THR A 386 15.15 8.99 10.38
N ALA A 387 15.97 8.76 11.41
CA ALA A 387 16.90 7.64 11.52
C ALA A 387 16.22 6.27 11.63
#